data_AF-B3DXJ0-F1
#
_entry.id   AF-B3DXJ0-F1
#
_cell.length_a   1.000
_cell.length_b   1.000
_cell.length_c   1.000
_cell.angle_alpha   90.00
_cell.angle_beta   90.00
_cell.angle_gamma   90.00
#
_symmetry.space_group_name_H-M   'P 1'
#
loop_
_entity.id
_entity.type
_entity.pdbx_description
1 polymer ?
#
loop_
_entity_poly.entity_id
_entity_poly.type
_entity_poly.pdbx_seq_one_letter_code
_entity_poly.pdbx_strand_id
1 'polypeptide(L)'
;MKISEWNLEIVKKVAKLLKVKSRLQGQMSRLQEQIEKINTELDSLEEKETELDKIGKIRLRIKNPKNPELEQKILEALRSAGDEGLTAKEISEKTGLSVRSIAEWLIMGIRRFGVKKVGGRWVHSNHSVHNQQEEKKDLEKVV
;
A
#
# COMPACT_ATOMS: atom_id res chain seq x y z
N MET A 1 11.46 15.16 67.85
CA MET A 1 11.42 15.83 66.53
C MET A 1 10.32 16.88 66.60
N LYS A 2 10.65 18.15 66.38
CA LYS A 2 9.70 19.27 66.58
C LYS A 2 8.82 19.43 65.33
N ILE A 3 7.56 19.83 65.50
CA ILE A 3 6.59 20.06 64.39
C ILE A 3 7.19 20.92 63.25
N SER A 4 8.09 21.84 63.60
CA SER A 4 8.84 22.68 62.66
C SER A 4 9.75 21.90 61.69
N GLU A 5 10.36 20.80 62.13
CA GLU A 5 11.24 19.97 61.31
C GLU A 5 10.46 19.18 60.25
N TRP A 6 9.28 18.68 60.62
CA TRP A 6 8.38 17.97 59.71
C TRP A 6 7.82 18.90 58.63
N ASN A 7 7.41 20.11 58.99
CA ASN A 7 6.98 21.13 58.04
C ASN A 7 8.08 21.49 57.04
N LEU A 8 9.33 21.60 57.50
CA LEU A 8 10.47 21.89 56.61
C LEU A 8 10.72 20.76 55.60
N GLU A 9 10.59 19.51 56.01
CA GLU A 9 10.77 18.36 55.11
C GLU A 9 9.67 18.28 54.05
N ILE A 10 8.43 18.58 54.42
CA ILE A 10 7.29 18.66 53.49
C ILE A 10 7.53 19.76 52.45
N VAL A 11 7.92 20.96 52.89
CA VAL A 11 8.22 22.08 51.99
C VAL A 11 9.32 21.71 50.98
N LYS A 12 10.37 21.01 51.42
CA LYS A 12 11.44 20.51 50.53
C LYS A 12 10.91 19.50 49.50
N LYS A 13 10.03 18.57 49.90
CA LYS A 13 9.42 17.60 48.98
C LYS A 13 8.52 18.29 47.96
N VAL A 14 7.67 19.23 48.40
CA VAL A 14 6.80 20.03 47.52
C VAL A 14 7.64 20.83 46.50
N ALA A 15 8.72 21.48 46.94
CA ALA A 15 9.60 22.22 46.04
C ALA A 15 10.25 21.31 44.97
N LYS A 16 10.68 20.10 45.34
CA LYS A 16 11.19 19.11 44.37
C LYS A 16 10.12 18.68 43.37
N LEU A 17 8.91 18.39 43.83
CA LEU A 17 7.79 18.01 42.97
C LEU A 17 7.40 19.12 42.00
N LEU A 18 7.40 20.38 42.44
CA LEU A 18 7.15 21.53 41.57
C LEU A 18 8.21 21.66 40.47
N LYS A 19 9.48 21.42 40.81
CA LYS A 19 10.58 21.43 39.82
C LYS A 19 10.46 20.30 38.80
N VAL A 20 10.00 19.12 39.21
CA VAL A 20 9.75 18.01 38.30
C VAL A 20 8.54 18.31 37.41
N LYS A 21 7.45 18.85 37.98
CA LYS A 21 6.25 19.24 37.25
C LYS A 21 6.57 20.24 36.14
N SER A 22 7.33 21.30 36.44
CA SER A 22 7.69 22.30 35.43
C SER A 22 8.56 21.71 34.31
N ARG A 23 9.49 20.80 34.65
CA ARG A 23 10.30 20.09 33.65
C ARG A 23 9.44 19.22 32.73
N LEU A 24 8.51 18.44 33.29
CA LEU A 24 7.61 17.57 32.53
C LEU A 24 6.69 18.39 31.62
N GLN A 25 6.16 19.52 32.12
CA GLN A 25 5.37 20.44 31.30
C GLN A 25 6.17 21.00 30.13
N GLY A 26 7.43 21.38 30.33
CA GLY A 26 8.30 21.81 29.24
C GLY A 26 8.61 20.70 28.22
N GLN A 27 8.72 19.44 28.66
CA GLN A 27 8.87 18.30 27.74
C GLN A 27 7.59 18.04 26.94
N MET A 28 6.41 18.15 27.57
CA MET A 28 5.13 18.02 26.88
C MET A 28 4.98 19.06 25.77
N SER A 29 5.29 20.34 26.03
CA SER A 29 5.19 21.38 25.01
C SER A 29 6.10 21.11 23.80
N ARG A 30 7.31 20.61 24.04
CA ARG A 30 8.23 20.22 22.94
C ARG A 30 7.72 19.03 22.13
N LEU A 31 7.14 18.04 22.79
CA LEU A 31 6.54 16.89 22.10
C LEU A 31 5.31 17.31 21.29
N GLN A 32 4.50 18.23 21.81
CA GLN A 32 3.36 18.78 21.08
C GLN A 32 3.81 19.53 19.81
N GLU A 33 4.83 20.38 19.92
CA GLU A 33 5.43 21.08 18.78
C GLU A 33 6.00 20.10 17.73
N GLN A 34 6.64 19.02 18.17
CA GLN A 34 7.12 17.96 17.27
C GLN A 34 5.98 17.22 16.55
N ILE A 35 4.88 16.92 17.26
CA ILE A 35 3.70 16.29 16.66
C ILE A 35 3.07 17.20 15.60
N GLU A 36 2.91 18.50 15.91
CA GLU A 36 2.38 19.47 14.94
C GLU A 36 3.26 19.52 13.68
N LYS A 37 4.58 19.56 13.85
CA LYS A 37 5.51 19.54 12.72
C LYS A 37 5.37 18.28 11.88
N ILE A 38 5.32 17.10 12.51
CA ILE A 38 5.15 15.83 11.79
C ILE A 38 3.82 15.79 11.04
N ASN A 39 2.73 16.29 11.63
CA ASN A 39 1.44 16.34 10.95
C ASN A 39 1.48 17.25 9.72
N THR A 40 2.10 18.43 9.81
CA THR A 40 2.26 19.30 8.62
C THR A 40 3.13 18.66 7.53
N GLU A 41 4.14 17.89 7.91
CA GLU A 41 4.96 17.13 6.95
C GLU A 41 4.15 15.99 6.32
N LEU A 42 3.31 15.28 7.08
CA LEU A 42 2.41 14.24 6.57
C LEU A 42 1.40 14.81 5.57
N ASP A 43 0.75 15.92 5.87
CA ASP A 43 -0.18 16.59 4.96
C ASP A 43 0.50 16.93 3.62
N SER A 44 1.74 17.46 3.69
CA SER A 44 2.53 17.80 2.50
C SER A 44 2.97 16.56 1.67
N LEU A 45 3.08 15.40 2.31
CA LEU A 45 3.44 14.14 1.66
C LEU A 45 2.21 13.47 1.04
N GLU A 46 1.05 13.53 1.69
CA GLU A 46 -0.21 13.06 1.13
C GLU A 46 -0.55 13.82 -0.16
N GLU A 47 -0.37 15.15 -0.18
CA GLU A 47 -0.55 15.94 -1.40
C GLU A 47 0.36 15.46 -2.54
N LYS A 48 1.64 15.21 -2.26
CA LYS A 48 2.61 14.69 -3.25
C LYS A 48 2.26 13.27 -3.71
N GLU A 49 1.73 12.42 -2.84
CA GLU A 49 1.28 11.08 -3.21
C GLU A 49 0.09 11.15 -4.20
N THR A 50 -0.84 12.10 -4.01
CA THR A 50 -1.93 12.31 -4.97
C THR A 50 -1.46 12.80 -6.34
N GLU A 51 -0.39 13.62 -6.38
CA GLU A 51 0.22 14.05 -7.64
C GLU A 51 0.96 12.91 -8.34
N LEU A 52 1.68 12.07 -7.59
CA LEU A 52 2.36 10.89 -8.12
C LEU A 52 1.36 9.85 -8.64
N ASP A 53 0.21 9.66 -8.00
CA ASP A 53 -0.84 8.77 -8.51
C ASP A 53 -1.47 9.32 -9.81
N LYS A 54 -1.66 10.65 -9.91
CA LYS A 54 -2.09 11.30 -11.17
C LYS A 54 -1.04 11.10 -12.27
N ILE A 55 0.25 11.31 -11.98
CA ILE A 55 1.34 11.10 -12.93
C ILE A 55 1.48 9.62 -13.31
N GLY A 56 1.31 8.70 -12.36
CA GLY A 56 1.28 7.26 -12.58
C GLY A 56 0.15 6.85 -13.53
N LYS A 57 -1.07 7.33 -13.29
CA LYS A 57 -2.23 7.11 -14.16
C LYS A 57 -2.06 7.74 -15.55
N ILE A 58 -1.42 8.91 -15.64
CA ILE A 58 -1.10 9.56 -16.91
C ILE A 58 -0.03 8.76 -17.68
N ARG A 59 1.04 8.30 -17.03
CA ARG A 59 2.06 7.44 -17.66
C ARG A 59 1.49 6.10 -18.12
N LEU A 60 0.54 5.52 -17.37
CA LEU A 60 -0.17 4.29 -17.75
C LEU A 60 -1.12 4.50 -18.94
N ARG A 61 -1.76 5.68 -19.06
CA ARG A 61 -2.61 6.02 -20.21
C ARG A 61 -1.84 6.33 -21.49
N ILE A 62 -0.67 6.96 -21.39
CA ILE A 62 0.07 7.43 -22.57
C ILE A 62 0.83 6.28 -23.27
N LYS A 63 1.13 5.17 -22.58
CA LYS A 63 1.91 4.06 -23.15
C LYS A 63 1.11 2.83 -23.62
N ASN A 64 -0.20 2.80 -23.44
CA ASN A 64 -1.01 1.64 -23.82
C ASN A 64 -2.10 2.03 -24.81
N PRO A 65 -1.84 2.03 -26.13
CA PRO A 65 -2.94 1.90 -27.06
C PRO A 65 -3.61 0.56 -26.73
N LYS A 66 -4.91 0.61 -26.42
CA LYS A 66 -5.79 -0.55 -26.26
C LYS A 66 -5.54 -1.52 -27.42
N ASN A 67 -4.69 -2.52 -27.23
CA ASN A 67 -4.56 -3.63 -28.17
C ASN A 67 -5.25 -4.84 -27.52
N PRO A 68 -6.60 -4.89 -27.57
CA PRO A 68 -7.37 -5.97 -26.96
C PRO A 68 -6.99 -7.34 -27.55
N GLU A 69 -6.50 -7.38 -28.78
CA GLU A 69 -6.03 -8.62 -29.41
C GLU A 69 -4.76 -9.15 -28.74
N LEU A 70 -3.83 -8.27 -28.34
CA LEU A 70 -2.61 -8.66 -27.61
C LEU A 70 -2.97 -9.28 -26.26
N GLU A 71 -3.88 -8.63 -25.54
CA GLU A 71 -4.39 -9.11 -24.26
C GLU A 71 -5.08 -10.48 -24.40
N GLN A 72 -5.97 -10.63 -25.38
CA GLN A 72 -6.65 -11.90 -25.64
C GLN A 72 -5.66 -13.02 -25.97
N LYS A 73 -4.68 -12.78 -26.86
CA LYS A 73 -3.68 -13.77 -27.25
C LYS A 73 -2.82 -14.23 -26.07
N ILE A 74 -2.41 -13.32 -25.19
CA ILE A 74 -1.62 -13.66 -24.00
C ILE A 74 -2.47 -14.46 -23.00
N LEU A 75 -3.71 -14.04 -22.76
CA LEU A 75 -4.62 -14.74 -21.84
C LEU A 75 -5.00 -16.13 -22.34
N GLU A 76 -5.25 -16.28 -23.63
CA GLU A 76 -5.54 -17.57 -24.26
C GLU A 76 -4.34 -18.52 -24.17
N ALA A 77 -3.12 -18.01 -24.43
CA ALA A 77 -1.89 -18.78 -24.26
C ALA A 77 -1.69 -19.25 -22.81
N LEU A 78 -1.95 -18.39 -21.82
CA LEU A 78 -1.84 -18.71 -20.41
C LEU A 78 -2.92 -19.68 -19.93
N ARG A 79 -4.18 -19.52 -20.38
CA ARG A 79 -5.27 -20.45 -20.08
C ARG A 79 -5.01 -21.83 -20.66
N SER A 80 -4.47 -21.88 -21.87
CA SER A 80 -4.11 -23.14 -22.54
C SER A 80 -2.98 -23.88 -21.82
N ALA A 81 -2.13 -23.17 -21.07
CA ALA A 81 -1.06 -23.77 -20.27
C ALA A 81 -1.51 -24.22 -18.87
N GLY A 82 -2.72 -23.84 -18.45
CA GLY A 82 -3.26 -24.20 -17.14
C GLY A 82 -2.29 -23.88 -15.99
N ASP A 83 -2.15 -24.83 -15.07
CA ASP A 83 -1.33 -24.70 -13.86
C ASP A 83 0.17 -24.81 -14.11
N GLU A 84 0.61 -25.36 -15.24
CA GLU A 84 2.03 -25.43 -15.59
C GLU A 84 2.61 -24.05 -15.86
N GLY A 85 1.78 -23.14 -16.38
CA GLY A 85 2.15 -21.77 -16.73
C GLY A 85 3.14 -21.67 -17.89
N LEU A 86 3.44 -20.44 -18.29
CA LEU A 86 4.39 -20.13 -19.35
C LEU A 86 5.36 -19.04 -18.92
N THR A 87 6.59 -19.13 -19.40
CA THR A 87 7.57 -18.05 -19.38
C THR A 87 7.22 -17.00 -20.42
N ALA A 88 7.75 -15.78 -20.26
CA ALA A 88 7.57 -14.72 -21.26
C ALA A 88 8.11 -15.10 -22.65
N LYS A 89 9.11 -15.99 -22.71
CA LYS A 89 9.67 -16.51 -23.95
C LYS A 89 8.72 -17.49 -24.64
N GLU A 90 8.14 -18.43 -23.90
CA GLU A 90 7.16 -19.38 -24.44
C GLU A 90 5.87 -18.65 -24.92
N ILE A 91 5.44 -17.60 -24.20
CA ILE A 91 4.31 -16.76 -24.64
C ILE A 91 4.68 -16.01 -25.92
N SER A 92 5.92 -15.52 -26.04
CA SER A 92 6.42 -14.83 -27.23
C SER A 92 6.39 -15.72 -28.47
N GLU A 93 6.85 -16.97 -28.32
CA GLU A 93 6.83 -17.96 -29.39
C GLU A 93 5.40 -18.31 -29.82
N LYS A 94 4.45 -18.43 -28.89
CA LYS A 94 3.04 -18.72 -29.21
C LYS A 94 2.28 -17.56 -29.83
N THR A 95 2.59 -16.33 -29.43
CA THR A 95 1.82 -15.13 -29.81
C THR A 95 2.46 -14.32 -30.92
N GLY A 96 3.72 -14.56 -31.25
CA GLY A 96 4.52 -13.77 -32.18
C GLY A 96 4.87 -12.37 -31.67
N LEU A 97 4.62 -12.09 -30.38
CA LEU A 97 4.86 -10.80 -29.75
C LEU A 97 6.27 -10.72 -29.18
N SER A 98 6.81 -9.52 -29.02
CA SER A 98 8.12 -9.35 -28.39
C SER A 98 8.10 -9.76 -26.92
N VAL A 99 9.17 -10.45 -26.46
CA VAL A 99 9.34 -10.85 -25.05
C VAL A 99 9.23 -9.64 -24.11
N ARG A 100 9.76 -8.49 -24.52
CA ARG A 100 9.68 -7.25 -23.75
C ARG A 100 8.23 -6.78 -23.56
N SER A 101 7.45 -6.74 -24.63
CA SER A 101 6.03 -6.34 -24.58
C SER A 101 5.23 -7.27 -23.68
N ILE A 102 5.50 -8.58 -23.77
CA ILE A 102 4.87 -9.58 -22.90
C ILE A 102 5.28 -9.38 -21.44
N ALA A 103 6.56 -9.16 -21.16
CA ALA A 103 7.03 -8.93 -19.78
C ALA A 103 6.40 -7.68 -19.16
N GLU A 104 6.36 -6.58 -19.91
CA GLU A 104 5.69 -5.35 -19.49
C GLU A 104 4.19 -5.58 -19.25
N TRP A 105 3.51 -6.30 -20.16
CA TRP A 105 2.10 -6.64 -20.01
C TRP A 105 1.83 -7.55 -18.80
N LEU A 106 2.63 -8.59 -18.57
CA LEU A 106 2.46 -9.54 -17.48
C LEU A 106 2.61 -8.88 -16.11
N ILE A 107 3.55 -7.94 -15.96
CA ILE A 107 3.70 -7.14 -14.73
C ILE A 107 2.43 -6.32 -14.47
N MET A 108 1.86 -5.71 -15.50
CA MET A 108 0.60 -4.96 -15.38
C MET A 108 -0.62 -5.87 -15.17
N GLY A 109 -0.59 -7.07 -15.74
CA GLY A 109 -1.70 -8.02 -15.76
C GLY A 109 -1.96 -8.75 -14.44
N ILE A 110 -1.01 -8.71 -13.50
CA ILE A 110 -1.13 -9.39 -12.19
C ILE A 110 -2.43 -8.98 -11.48
N ARG A 111 -2.67 -7.67 -11.37
CA ARG A 111 -3.82 -7.15 -10.61
C ARG A 111 -5.12 -7.16 -11.40
N ARG A 112 -5.06 -7.16 -12.73
CA ARG A 112 -6.22 -6.90 -13.59
C ARG A 112 -6.83 -8.14 -14.21
N PHE A 113 -6.01 -9.16 -14.52
CA PHE A 113 -6.45 -10.30 -15.32
C PHE A 113 -6.26 -11.65 -14.61
N GLY A 114 -6.05 -11.63 -13.29
CA GLY A 114 -5.88 -12.86 -12.52
C GLY A 114 -4.65 -13.65 -12.97
N VAL A 115 -3.55 -12.99 -13.32
CA VAL A 115 -2.31 -13.64 -13.69
C VAL A 115 -1.36 -13.64 -12.50
N LYS A 116 -0.70 -14.76 -12.21
CA LYS A 116 0.27 -14.87 -11.11
C LYS A 116 1.56 -15.52 -11.58
N LYS A 117 2.66 -15.22 -10.88
CA LYS A 117 3.96 -15.86 -11.14
C LYS A 117 4.18 -17.00 -10.13
N VAL A 118 4.35 -18.22 -10.62
CA VAL A 118 4.58 -19.45 -9.84
C VAL A 118 5.85 -20.11 -10.35
N GLY A 119 6.85 -20.32 -9.49
CA GLY A 119 8.08 -21.02 -9.87
C GLY A 119 8.84 -20.41 -11.07
N GLY A 120 8.73 -19.09 -11.29
CA GLY A 120 9.35 -18.41 -12.44
C GLY A 120 8.47 -18.36 -13.70
N ARG A 121 7.35 -19.08 -13.73
CA ARG A 121 6.37 -19.12 -14.83
C ARG A 121 5.12 -18.31 -14.49
N TRP A 122 4.40 -17.88 -15.52
CA TRP A 122 3.17 -17.12 -15.40
C TRP A 122 1.97 -18.03 -15.63
N VAL A 123 1.00 -17.97 -14.73
CA VAL A 123 -0.19 -18.82 -14.69
C VAL A 123 -1.42 -17.92 -14.66
N HIS A 124 -2.47 -18.29 -15.40
CA HIS A 124 -3.78 -17.67 -15.25
C HIS A 124 -4.52 -18.35 -14.09
N SER A 125 -4.64 -17.66 -12.96
CA SER A 125 -5.48 -18.14 -11.87
C SER A 125 -6.95 -18.05 -12.31
N ASN A 126 -7.59 -19.20 -12.53
CA ASN A 126 -9.04 -19.31 -12.78
C ASN A 126 -9.92 -18.86 -11.60
N HIS A 127 -9.34 -18.32 -10.52
CA HIS A 127 -10.07 -17.69 -9.43
C HIS A 127 -10.35 -16.22 -9.74
N SER A 128 -11.48 -16.03 -10.42
CA SER A 128 -12.41 -14.90 -10.37
C SER A 128 -11.97 -13.69 -9.53
N VAL A 129 -11.52 -12.63 -10.20
CA VAL A 129 -11.57 -11.25 -9.67
C VAL A 129 -12.94 -10.60 -9.97
N HIS A 130 -13.97 -11.41 -10.28
CA HIS A 130 -15.33 -10.92 -10.51
C HIS A 130 -16.31 -11.17 -9.35
N ASN A 131 -15.90 -11.85 -8.27
CA ASN A 131 -16.83 -12.19 -7.18
C ASN A 131 -16.81 -11.28 -5.94
N GLN A 132 -15.96 -10.24 -5.88
CA GLN A 132 -15.94 -9.35 -4.70
C GLN A 132 -17.07 -8.30 -4.68
N GLN A 133 -17.85 -8.17 -5.76
CA GLN A 133 -19.01 -7.27 -5.82
C GLN A 133 -20.37 -7.95 -5.63
N GLU A 134 -20.47 -9.27 -5.82
CA GLU A 134 -21.74 -10.00 -5.63
C GLU A 134 -21.92 -10.52 -4.19
N GLU A 135 -20.85 -10.96 -3.50
CA GLU A 135 -20.97 -11.41 -2.10
C GLU A 135 -21.40 -10.30 -1.13
N LYS A 136 -21.14 -9.02 -1.45
CA LYS A 136 -21.64 -7.90 -0.64
C LYS A 136 -23.14 -7.63 -0.82
N LYS A 137 -23.71 -7.99 -1.97
CA LYS A 137 -25.15 -7.78 -2.24
C LYS A 137 -26.04 -8.85 -1.59
N ASP A 138 -25.51 -10.04 -1.38
CA ASP A 138 -26.28 -11.11 -0.73
C ASP A 138 -26.23 -11.03 0.80
N LEU A 139 -25.21 -10.40 1.39
CA LEU A 139 -25.14 -10.13 2.83
C LEU A 139 -26.05 -8.97 3.28
N GLU A 140 -26.36 -8.01 2.40
CA GLU A 140 -27.30 -6.90 2.70
C GLU A 140 -28.79 -7.28 2.56
N LYS A 141 -29.11 -8.48 2.07
CA LYS A 141 -30.50 -8.96 2.00
C LYS A 141 -30.91 -9.88 3.17
N VAL A 142 -29.98 -10.21 4.05
CA VAL A 142 -30.20 -11.13 5.19
C VAL A 142 -30.12 -10.42 6.55
N VAL A 143 -29.96 -9.09 6.56
CA VAL A 143 -30.07 -8.23 7.75
C VAL A 143 -31.25 -7.29 7.58
#